data_AF-A0A0Q8I3Y6-F1
#
_entry.id   AF-A0A0Q8I3Y6-F1
#
_cell.length_a   1.000
_cell.length_b   1.000
_cell.length_c   1.000
_cell.angle_alpha   90.00
_cell.angle_beta   90.00
_cell.angle_gamma   90.00
#
_symmetry.space_group_name_H-M   'P 1'
#
loop_
_entity.id
_entity.type
_entity.pdbx_description
1 polymer ?
#
loop_
_entity_poly.entity_id
_entity_poly.type
_entity_poly.pdbx_seq_one_letter_code
_entity_poly.pdbx_strand_id
1 'polypeptide(L)'
;MELHEAIRELVAAHGTSIFADANGFRGVLDDVLEEDQASTGDINLLVDAIRFDVLTPLSAMVDGGADPFRAVEAAGQRLARDRGGDDQAASSWAAAVLGYAVGKVPEDVILRYRSQRPPSSHLPSAPPPSGPPLQSPPVPPMQSPATAWPPQPGPPTGSPTVLPGHQSAPQGTPYGTPAYGVAGGYPPAPGFGGPPRKKKSPVVWIAAAVAGVVAVGGAVTGLVIASGGDEDPGKTDDGRSTETSETPGVDVDAAALDSRYNALASTISAGTSDCAAGTPAAGQAEVVDCVISAGKLQLVTYADEASLTAARKARLDYRAGTLTADNGTTALYEFDPERGGSSNPALMYWDSTAALQSATITGEGSVKIDTVTTSYKATSPRVPEPTNPQHPVLRDFININMDVSKCTRQRTFFVDETEESSCTAVEGIVVTVGRYTTRKGMRADRLYYKGKYEEAGTGGGKQGGGGTWKFGEGKAEGAYYAYRNKEGDTATLYWDYSLSDCYCYGVAWSFDGDLKKLEDWWPSD
;
A
#
# COMPACT_ATOMS: atom_id res chain seq x y z
N MET A 1 8.67 -3.64 2.06
CA MET A 1 8.72 -3.77 0.60
C MET A 1 9.92 -4.62 0.28
N GLU A 2 9.65 -5.89 0.08
CA GLU A 2 10.59 -6.85 -0.45
C GLU A 2 10.76 -6.64 -1.95
N LEU A 3 11.89 -7.07 -2.50
CA LEU A 3 12.23 -6.88 -3.90
C LEU A 3 11.14 -7.39 -4.86
N HIS A 4 10.47 -8.50 -4.53
CA HIS A 4 9.36 -9.04 -5.33
C HIS A 4 8.09 -8.19 -5.29
N GLU A 5 7.82 -7.51 -4.18
CA GLU A 5 6.72 -6.55 -4.05
C GLU A 5 7.01 -5.30 -4.90
N ALA A 6 8.23 -4.76 -4.81
CA ALA A 6 8.65 -3.58 -5.59
C ALA A 6 8.53 -3.82 -7.11
N ILE A 7 8.98 -4.99 -7.59
CA ILE A 7 8.87 -5.36 -9.01
C ILE A 7 7.39 -5.57 -9.42
N ARG A 8 6.54 -6.07 -8.52
CA ARG A 8 5.09 -6.21 -8.78
C ARG A 8 4.39 -4.85 -8.84
N GLU A 9 4.70 -3.92 -7.95
CA GLU A 9 4.18 -2.54 -8.04
C GLU A 9 4.64 -1.84 -9.32
N LEU A 10 5.90 -2.06 -9.72
CA LEU A 10 6.46 -1.53 -10.96
C LEU A 10 5.74 -2.06 -12.21
N VAL A 11 5.46 -3.37 -12.27
CA VAL A 11 4.64 -3.98 -13.34
C VAL A 11 3.20 -3.49 -13.31
N ALA A 12 2.62 -3.26 -12.13
CA ALA A 12 1.27 -2.70 -12.01
C ALA A 12 1.19 -1.25 -12.53
N ALA A 13 2.25 -0.45 -12.35
CA ALA A 13 2.32 0.94 -12.79
C ALA A 13 2.65 1.10 -14.29
N HIS A 14 3.55 0.27 -14.83
CA HIS A 14 4.09 0.43 -16.19
C HIS A 14 3.69 -0.69 -17.18
N GLY A 15 3.02 -1.73 -16.70
CA GLY A 15 2.68 -2.93 -17.47
C GLY A 15 3.85 -3.90 -17.64
N THR A 16 3.56 -5.06 -18.22
CA THR A 16 4.56 -6.12 -18.46
C THR A 16 5.58 -5.78 -19.56
N SER A 17 5.36 -4.70 -20.32
CA SER A 17 6.25 -4.22 -21.38
C SER A 17 7.64 -3.84 -20.86
N ILE A 18 7.78 -3.53 -19.57
CA ILE A 18 9.08 -3.27 -18.93
C ILE A 18 10.03 -4.48 -19.01
N PHE A 19 9.51 -5.69 -19.10
CA PHE A 19 10.30 -6.92 -19.30
C PHE A 19 10.69 -7.17 -20.76
N ALA A 20 10.37 -6.29 -21.70
CA ALA A 20 10.80 -6.42 -23.10
C ALA A 20 12.26 -5.97 -23.34
N ASP A 21 12.85 -5.20 -22.43
CA ASP A 21 14.26 -4.78 -22.48
C ASP A 21 14.93 -4.97 -21.12
N ALA A 22 15.89 -5.90 -21.06
CA ALA A 22 16.67 -6.17 -19.85
C ALA A 22 17.51 -4.96 -19.38
N ASN A 23 17.96 -4.10 -20.30
CA ASN A 23 18.76 -2.92 -19.95
C ASN A 23 17.88 -1.79 -19.43
N GLY A 24 16.74 -1.53 -20.10
CA GLY A 24 15.70 -0.63 -19.61
C GLY A 24 15.16 -1.05 -18.25
N PHE A 25 14.86 -2.34 -18.05
CA PHE A 25 14.46 -2.87 -16.74
C PHE A 25 15.53 -2.63 -15.68
N ARG A 26 16.82 -2.82 -15.99
CA ARG A 26 17.90 -2.49 -15.06
C ARG A 26 17.87 -1.02 -14.66
N GLY A 27 17.81 -0.11 -15.62
CA GLY A 27 17.76 1.33 -15.33
C GLY A 27 16.60 1.69 -14.40
N VAL A 28 15.42 1.13 -14.65
CA VAL A 28 14.25 1.36 -13.78
C VAL A 28 14.41 0.71 -12.40
N LEU A 29 15.10 -0.44 -12.27
CA LEU A 29 15.45 -0.97 -10.94
C LEU A 29 16.44 -0.07 -10.21
N ASP A 30 17.46 0.44 -10.90
CA ASP A 30 18.46 1.35 -10.33
C ASP A 30 17.79 2.71 -9.91
N ASP A 31 16.68 3.12 -10.56
CA ASP A 31 15.87 4.30 -10.18
C ASP A 31 14.83 4.06 -9.04
N VAL A 32 14.32 2.82 -8.90
CA VAL A 32 13.18 2.50 -8.01
C VAL A 32 13.60 1.78 -6.72
N LEU A 33 14.70 1.02 -6.75
CA LEU A 33 15.21 0.33 -5.57
C LEU A 33 16.06 1.28 -4.70
N GLU A 34 15.91 1.19 -3.38
CA GLU A 34 16.89 1.79 -2.46
C GLU A 34 18.21 0.99 -2.51
N GLU A 35 19.34 1.64 -2.22
CA GLU A 35 20.71 1.11 -2.40
C GLU A 35 20.98 -0.23 -1.68
N ASP A 36 20.17 -0.59 -0.68
CA ASP A 36 20.25 -1.82 0.11
C ASP A 36 19.09 -2.83 -0.09
N GLN A 37 18.09 -2.51 -0.92
CA GLN A 37 16.91 -3.39 -1.13
C GLN A 37 17.23 -4.68 -1.88
N ALA A 38 18.25 -4.65 -2.74
CA ALA A 38 18.69 -5.78 -3.54
C ALA A 38 20.22 -5.75 -3.63
N SER A 39 20.88 -6.90 -3.49
CA SER A 39 22.30 -6.94 -3.80
C SER A 39 22.49 -6.76 -5.32
N THR A 40 23.65 -6.24 -5.75
CA THR A 40 23.99 -6.15 -7.18
C THR A 40 23.89 -7.51 -7.88
N GLY A 41 24.14 -8.61 -7.15
CA GLY A 41 23.94 -9.98 -7.64
C GLY A 41 22.48 -10.33 -7.92
N ASP A 42 21.55 -9.86 -7.09
CA ASP A 42 20.10 -10.06 -7.25
C ASP A 42 19.57 -9.29 -8.47
N ILE A 43 19.97 -8.02 -8.60
CA ILE A 43 19.63 -7.17 -9.75
C ILE A 43 20.17 -7.81 -11.04
N ASN A 44 21.45 -8.21 -11.06
CA ASN A 44 22.05 -8.86 -12.23
C ASN A 44 21.33 -10.16 -12.60
N LEU A 45 20.95 -10.97 -11.61
CA LEU A 45 20.23 -12.23 -11.81
C LEU A 45 18.81 -12.02 -12.37
N LEU A 46 18.07 -11.00 -11.91
CA LEU A 46 16.75 -10.66 -12.46
C LEU A 46 16.85 -10.09 -13.89
N VAL A 47 17.87 -9.27 -14.15
CA VAL A 47 18.17 -8.74 -15.50
C VAL A 47 18.56 -9.86 -16.46
N ASP A 48 19.36 -10.83 -16.02
CA ASP A 48 19.67 -12.04 -16.80
C ASP A 48 18.42 -12.87 -17.07
N ALA A 49 17.55 -13.05 -16.06
CA ALA A 49 16.30 -13.79 -16.19
C ALA A 49 15.36 -13.21 -17.28
N ILE A 50 15.34 -11.88 -17.43
CA ILE A 50 14.65 -11.20 -18.54
C ILE A 50 15.41 -11.39 -19.86
N ARG A 51 16.74 -11.22 -19.87
CA ARG A 51 17.58 -11.39 -21.08
C ARG A 51 17.44 -12.78 -21.71
N PHE A 52 17.25 -13.82 -20.90
CA PHE A 52 17.06 -15.20 -21.35
C PHE A 52 15.57 -15.60 -21.56
N ASP A 53 14.65 -14.63 -21.48
CA ASP A 53 13.19 -14.84 -21.62
C ASP A 53 12.68 -16.00 -20.74
N VAL A 54 12.90 -15.91 -19.43
CA VAL A 54 12.39 -16.91 -18.48
C VAL A 54 10.85 -16.85 -18.36
N LEU A 55 10.25 -15.70 -18.65
CA LEU A 55 8.86 -15.39 -18.32
C LEU A 55 7.86 -15.96 -19.32
N THR A 56 8.18 -15.94 -20.62
CA THR A 56 7.33 -16.53 -21.67
C THR A 56 7.08 -18.03 -21.47
N PRO A 57 8.11 -18.90 -21.31
CA PRO A 57 7.89 -20.33 -21.07
C PRO A 57 7.26 -20.62 -19.70
N LEU A 58 7.60 -19.84 -18.65
CA LEU A 58 6.98 -19.95 -17.33
C LEU A 58 5.48 -19.69 -17.40
N SER A 59 5.07 -18.59 -18.04
CA SER A 59 3.67 -18.20 -18.21
C SER A 59 2.92 -19.24 -19.04
N ALA A 60 3.52 -19.74 -20.14
CA ALA A 60 2.91 -20.77 -20.97
C ALA A 60 2.68 -22.11 -20.22
N MET A 61 3.57 -22.49 -19.30
CA MET A 61 3.35 -23.66 -18.44
C MET A 61 2.19 -23.45 -17.47
N VAL A 62 2.16 -22.32 -16.76
CA VAL A 62 1.09 -21.99 -15.80
C VAL A 62 -0.27 -21.86 -16.49
N ASP A 63 -0.32 -21.19 -17.65
CA ASP A 63 -1.55 -21.03 -18.43
C ASP A 63 -2.03 -22.34 -19.07
N GLY A 64 -1.11 -23.31 -19.27
CA GLY A 64 -1.43 -24.70 -19.60
C GLY A 64 -1.92 -25.54 -18.41
N GLY A 65 -2.07 -24.96 -17.22
CA GLY A 65 -2.53 -25.63 -16.02
C GLY A 65 -1.43 -26.38 -15.24
N ALA A 66 -0.15 -26.12 -15.51
CA ALA A 66 0.93 -26.67 -14.70
C ALA A 66 0.95 -26.04 -13.29
N ASP A 67 1.31 -26.84 -12.29
CA ASP A 67 1.57 -26.36 -10.93
C ASP A 67 2.63 -25.23 -10.94
N PRO A 68 2.35 -24.04 -10.38
CA PRO A 68 3.29 -22.91 -10.41
C PRO A 68 4.64 -23.22 -9.78
N PHE A 69 4.69 -24.06 -8.73
CA PHE A 69 5.97 -24.43 -8.11
C PHE A 69 6.83 -25.27 -9.07
N ARG A 70 6.27 -26.29 -9.73
CA ARG A 70 6.96 -27.06 -10.79
C ARG A 70 7.32 -26.23 -12.02
N ALA A 71 6.45 -25.32 -12.43
CA ALA A 71 6.72 -24.42 -13.55
C ALA A 71 7.94 -23.52 -13.26
N VAL A 72 8.05 -23.01 -12.02
CA VAL A 72 9.22 -22.26 -11.55
C VAL A 72 10.48 -23.13 -11.47
N GLU A 73 10.42 -24.38 -10.97
CA GLU A 73 11.58 -25.30 -10.97
C GLU A 73 12.14 -25.49 -12.38
N ALA A 74 11.26 -25.75 -13.36
CA ALA A 74 11.65 -25.99 -14.75
C ALA A 74 12.21 -24.73 -15.42
N ALA A 75 11.59 -23.56 -15.18
CA ALA A 75 12.07 -22.28 -15.69
C ALA A 75 13.42 -21.88 -15.08
N GLY A 76 13.59 -22.07 -13.77
CA GLY A 76 14.85 -21.83 -13.06
C GLY A 76 15.97 -22.79 -13.49
N GLN A 77 15.68 -24.07 -13.71
CA GLN A 77 16.65 -25.05 -14.22
C GLN A 77 17.07 -24.73 -15.67
N ARG A 78 16.18 -24.16 -16.48
CA ARG A 78 16.56 -23.63 -17.80
C ARG A 78 17.47 -22.40 -17.65
N LEU A 79 17.06 -21.41 -16.85
CA LEU A 79 17.83 -20.19 -16.65
C LEU A 79 19.24 -20.45 -16.12
N ALA A 80 19.42 -21.39 -15.17
CA ALA A 80 20.74 -21.77 -14.67
C ALA A 80 21.67 -22.27 -15.80
N ARG A 81 21.17 -23.16 -16.66
CA ARG A 81 21.90 -23.67 -17.84
C ARG A 81 22.20 -22.58 -18.85
N ASP A 82 21.23 -21.72 -19.15
CA ASP A 82 21.39 -20.63 -20.13
C ASP A 82 22.40 -19.56 -19.62
N ARG A 83 22.54 -19.39 -18.30
CA ARG A 83 23.59 -18.59 -17.62
C ARG A 83 24.94 -19.31 -17.49
N GLY A 84 25.03 -20.60 -17.84
CA GLY A 84 26.25 -21.41 -17.71
C GLY A 84 26.64 -21.77 -16.27
N GLY A 85 25.70 -21.72 -15.33
CA GLY A 85 25.93 -22.03 -13.91
C GLY A 85 25.08 -23.20 -13.40
N ASP A 86 25.38 -23.64 -12.17
CA ASP A 86 24.68 -24.72 -11.46
C ASP A 86 23.74 -24.22 -10.34
N ASP A 87 23.70 -22.92 -10.06
CA ASP A 87 22.79 -22.30 -9.08
C ASP A 87 21.33 -22.25 -9.59
N GLN A 88 20.69 -23.42 -9.57
CA GLN A 88 19.27 -23.60 -9.83
C GLN A 88 18.40 -22.90 -8.77
N ALA A 89 18.85 -22.77 -7.52
CA ALA A 89 18.06 -22.19 -6.44
C ALA A 89 17.84 -20.68 -6.65
N ALA A 90 18.91 -19.92 -6.92
CA ALA A 90 18.80 -18.50 -7.25
C ALA A 90 18.10 -18.29 -8.60
N SER A 91 18.35 -19.15 -9.59
CA SER A 91 17.65 -19.07 -10.88
C SER A 91 16.14 -19.33 -10.77
N SER A 92 15.72 -20.25 -9.90
CA SER A 92 14.30 -20.50 -9.59
C SER A 92 13.68 -19.37 -8.78
N TRP A 93 14.41 -18.78 -7.83
CA TRP A 93 13.98 -17.55 -7.15
C TRP A 93 13.71 -16.42 -8.15
N ALA A 94 14.62 -16.16 -9.10
CA ALA A 94 14.46 -15.12 -10.12
C ALA A 94 13.21 -15.35 -11.00
N ALA A 95 13.00 -16.59 -11.44
CA ALA A 95 11.79 -16.99 -12.17
C ALA A 95 10.51 -16.79 -11.34
N ALA A 96 10.53 -17.13 -10.04
CA ALA A 96 9.41 -16.91 -9.13
C ALA A 96 9.07 -15.42 -8.97
N VAL A 97 10.08 -14.56 -8.78
CA VAL A 97 9.93 -13.11 -8.63
C VAL A 97 9.26 -12.48 -9.86
N LEU A 98 9.76 -12.80 -11.07
CA LEU A 98 9.18 -12.28 -12.31
C LEU A 98 7.77 -12.85 -12.57
N GLY A 99 7.55 -14.14 -12.27
CA GLY A 99 6.24 -14.77 -12.35
C GLY A 99 5.20 -14.18 -11.39
N TYR A 100 5.62 -13.77 -10.19
CA TYR A 100 4.76 -13.08 -9.21
C TYR A 100 4.43 -11.65 -9.63
N ALA A 101 5.41 -10.94 -10.19
CA ALA A 101 5.22 -9.57 -10.68
C ALA A 101 4.12 -9.48 -11.75
N VAL A 102 3.94 -10.52 -12.58
CA VAL A 102 2.84 -10.64 -13.56
C VAL A 102 1.62 -11.42 -13.06
N GLY A 103 1.57 -11.82 -11.79
CA GLY A 103 0.45 -12.55 -11.19
C GLY A 103 0.27 -14.01 -11.66
N LYS A 104 1.32 -14.65 -12.20
CA LYS A 104 1.31 -16.07 -12.60
C LYS A 104 1.81 -17.02 -11.51
N VAL A 105 2.61 -16.52 -10.57
CA VAL A 105 3.18 -17.31 -9.46
C VAL A 105 2.72 -16.71 -8.13
N PRO A 106 2.21 -17.52 -7.17
CA PRO A 106 1.81 -17.03 -5.86
C PRO A 106 3.03 -16.74 -4.95
N GLU A 107 2.82 -15.96 -3.90
CA GLU A 107 3.92 -15.38 -3.11
C GLU A 107 4.70 -16.39 -2.27
N ASP A 108 4.01 -17.41 -1.76
CA ASP A 108 4.57 -18.50 -0.96
C ASP A 108 5.69 -19.26 -1.71
N VAL A 109 5.57 -19.39 -3.03
CA VAL A 109 6.61 -19.97 -3.89
C VAL A 109 7.90 -19.14 -3.86
N ILE A 110 7.81 -17.81 -3.86
CA ILE A 110 8.99 -16.92 -3.79
C ILE A 110 9.67 -17.05 -2.42
N LEU A 111 8.89 -16.99 -1.34
CA LEU A 111 9.39 -17.07 0.03
C LEU A 111 10.09 -18.43 0.29
N ARG A 112 9.61 -19.50 -0.34
CA ARG A 112 10.27 -20.81 -0.33
C ARG A 112 11.64 -20.79 -1.01
N TYR A 113 11.77 -20.27 -2.23
CA TYR A 113 13.08 -20.20 -2.87
C TYR A 113 14.05 -19.23 -2.18
N ARG A 114 13.53 -18.13 -1.62
CA ARG A 114 14.32 -17.18 -0.85
C ARG A 114 14.94 -17.80 0.40
N SER A 115 14.19 -18.62 1.13
CA SER A 115 14.68 -19.31 2.33
C SER A 115 15.62 -20.49 2.03
N GLN A 116 15.56 -21.05 0.82
CA GLN A 116 16.48 -22.09 0.36
C GLN A 116 17.81 -21.56 -0.17
N ARG A 117 17.88 -20.28 -0.53
CA ARG A 117 19.11 -19.67 -1.03
C ARG A 117 20.09 -19.46 0.13
N PRO A 118 21.38 -19.82 -0.01
CA PRO A 118 22.39 -19.41 0.95
C PRO A 118 22.34 -17.88 1.08
N PRO A 119 22.49 -17.30 2.28
CA PRO A 119 22.70 -15.86 2.38
C PRO A 119 23.86 -15.48 1.45
N SER A 120 23.71 -14.39 0.68
CA SER A 120 24.67 -13.92 -0.33
C SER A 120 25.96 -13.39 0.33
N SER A 121 26.64 -14.26 1.06
CA SER A 121 27.77 -14.00 1.94
C SER A 121 29.05 -14.06 1.12
N HIS A 122 29.33 -12.93 0.46
CA HIS A 122 30.51 -12.66 -0.34
C HIS A 122 30.60 -13.46 -1.66
N LEU A 123 31.00 -12.75 -2.72
CA LEU A 123 31.71 -13.39 -3.82
C LEU A 123 32.89 -14.19 -3.23
N PRO A 124 33.25 -15.37 -3.77
CA PRO A 124 34.46 -16.05 -3.33
C PRO A 124 35.62 -15.07 -3.48
N SER A 125 36.26 -14.70 -2.36
CA SER A 125 37.40 -13.80 -2.35
C SER A 125 38.38 -14.25 -3.41
N ALA A 126 38.82 -13.31 -4.26
CA ALA A 126 39.83 -13.59 -5.28
C ALA A 126 40.98 -14.38 -4.62
N PRO A 127 41.47 -15.47 -5.24
CA PRO A 127 42.47 -16.33 -4.62
C PRO A 127 43.64 -15.46 -4.15
N PRO A 128 44.12 -15.65 -2.91
CA PRO A 128 45.07 -14.73 -2.30
C PRO A 128 46.26 -14.52 -3.22
N PRO A 129 46.76 -13.28 -3.38
CA PRO A 129 47.84 -12.99 -4.31
C PRO A 129 48.99 -13.94 -4.02
N SER A 130 49.31 -14.77 -5.02
CA SER A 130 50.39 -15.74 -4.92
C SER A 130 51.66 -14.99 -4.55
N GLY A 131 52.41 -15.52 -3.57
CA GLY A 131 53.59 -14.86 -3.04
C GLY A 131 54.66 -14.56 -4.09
N PRO A 132 55.70 -13.79 -3.72
CA PRO A 132 56.75 -13.37 -4.65
C PRO A 132 57.36 -14.57 -5.39
N PRO A 133 57.72 -14.41 -6.68
CA PRO A 133 58.03 -15.53 -7.56
C PRO A 133 59.23 -16.33 -7.06
N LEU A 134 58.99 -17.57 -6.65
CA LEU A 134 60.05 -18.54 -6.38
C LEU A 134 60.73 -18.88 -7.72
N GLN A 135 62.03 -18.60 -7.78
CA GLN A 135 62.88 -18.98 -8.92
C GLN A 135 62.83 -20.49 -9.12
N SER A 136 62.31 -20.93 -10.27
CA SER A 136 62.31 -22.35 -10.64
C SER A 136 63.71 -22.78 -11.10
N PRO A 137 64.17 -24.00 -10.74
CA PRO A 137 65.44 -24.53 -11.23
C PRO A 137 65.39 -24.86 -12.74
N PRO A 138 66.54 -24.91 -13.43
CA PRO A 138 66.58 -25.07 -14.89
C PRO A 138 66.09 -26.45 -15.36
N VAL A 139 65.20 -26.45 -16.35
CA VAL A 139 64.64 -27.65 -16.98
C VAL A 139 65.53 -28.09 -18.17
N PRO A 140 65.87 -29.39 -18.31
CA PRO A 140 66.65 -29.88 -19.45
C PRO A 140 65.81 -29.92 -20.75
N PRO A 141 66.46 -29.86 -21.94
CA PRO A 141 65.74 -29.76 -23.21
C PRO A 141 65.04 -31.07 -23.61
N MET A 142 63.73 -31.03 -23.79
CA MET A 142 62.94 -32.12 -24.38
C MET A 142 62.94 -32.03 -25.92
N GLN A 143 63.13 -33.18 -26.57
CA GLN A 143 63.07 -33.33 -28.02
C GLN A 143 61.62 -33.41 -28.50
N SER A 144 61.34 -32.81 -29.66
CA SER A 144 60.02 -32.85 -30.32
C SER A 144 59.83 -34.14 -31.12
N PRO A 145 58.68 -34.84 -31.00
CA PRO A 145 58.23 -35.78 -32.01
C PRO A 145 57.44 -35.06 -33.13
N ALA A 146 57.65 -35.48 -34.37
CA ALA A 146 56.90 -34.97 -35.52
C ALA A 146 55.58 -35.75 -35.71
N THR A 147 54.49 -35.05 -36.01
CA THR A 147 53.20 -35.66 -36.39
C THR A 147 52.76 -35.12 -37.74
N ALA A 148 52.51 -36.03 -38.69
CA ALA A 148 52.13 -35.70 -40.06
C ALA A 148 50.62 -35.42 -40.21
N TRP A 149 50.26 -34.61 -41.21
CA TRP A 149 48.88 -34.30 -41.57
C TRP A 149 48.33 -35.27 -42.64
N PRO A 150 47.06 -35.69 -42.58
CA PRO A 150 46.39 -36.41 -43.67
C PRO A 150 45.86 -35.45 -44.76
N PRO A 151 45.71 -35.92 -46.03
CA PRO A 151 45.37 -35.07 -47.17
C PRO A 151 43.88 -34.82 -47.39
N GLN A 152 43.58 -33.73 -48.11
CA GLN A 152 42.25 -33.17 -48.35
C GLN A 152 41.63 -33.69 -49.68
N PRO A 153 40.32 -34.06 -49.73
CA PRO A 153 39.62 -34.35 -50.97
C PRO A 153 39.20 -33.09 -51.75
N GLY A 154 39.23 -33.16 -53.08
CA GLY A 154 38.92 -32.04 -53.99
C GLY A 154 37.45 -31.94 -54.47
N PRO A 155 37.11 -30.91 -55.28
CA PRO A 155 35.74 -30.61 -55.68
C PRO A 155 35.32 -31.26 -57.02
N PRO A 156 34.06 -31.67 -57.19
CA PRO A 156 33.51 -32.09 -58.48
C PRO A 156 32.84 -30.91 -59.24
N THR A 157 33.21 -30.76 -60.51
CA THR A 157 32.54 -29.91 -61.51
C THR A 157 31.49 -30.71 -62.30
N GLY A 158 30.35 -30.12 -62.67
CA GLY A 158 29.35 -30.80 -63.51
C GLY A 158 28.06 -30.02 -63.78
N SER A 159 27.65 -29.98 -65.06
CA SER A 159 26.40 -29.43 -65.62
C SER A 159 26.24 -29.99 -67.06
N PRO A 160 25.14 -29.81 -67.82
CA PRO A 160 23.71 -29.55 -67.50
C PRO A 160 22.72 -30.51 -68.24
N THR A 161 21.40 -30.52 -67.94
CA THR A 161 20.34 -31.12 -68.84
C THR A 161 18.91 -30.54 -68.66
N VAL A 162 18.58 -29.51 -69.45
CA VAL A 162 17.41 -29.30 -70.37
C VAL A 162 16.02 -30.01 -70.18
N LEU A 163 14.96 -29.19 -69.89
CA LEU A 163 13.50 -29.22 -70.26
C LEU A 163 12.57 -30.44 -69.91
N PRO A 164 11.20 -30.35 -70.01
CA PRO A 164 10.24 -29.21 -70.17
C PRO A 164 8.94 -29.21 -69.28
N GLY A 165 8.20 -28.08 -69.20
CA GLY A 165 6.71 -28.09 -69.31
C GLY A 165 5.82 -27.32 -68.29
N HIS A 166 4.87 -26.52 -68.83
CA HIS A 166 3.68 -25.82 -68.21
C HIS A 166 3.95 -24.57 -67.33
N GLN A 167 3.65 -23.32 -67.75
CA GLN A 167 2.35 -22.65 -68.07
C GLN A 167 1.35 -22.68 -66.89
N SER A 168 0.84 -21.55 -66.37
CA SER A 168 0.17 -20.44 -67.08
C SER A 168 0.26 -19.07 -66.38
N ALA A 169 -0.06 -17.98 -67.12
CA ALA A 169 -0.15 -16.57 -66.67
C ALA A 169 -1.65 -16.15 -66.53
N PRO A 170 -2.14 -14.85 -66.48
CA PRO A 170 -1.52 -13.59 -66.97
C PRO A 170 -1.79 -12.25 -66.19
N GLN A 171 -1.08 -11.17 -66.63
CA GLN A 171 -1.41 -9.71 -66.55
C GLN A 171 -1.61 -9.06 -65.15
N GLY A 172 -1.36 -7.77 -64.86
CA GLY A 172 -0.89 -6.54 -65.54
C GLY A 172 -1.08 -5.35 -64.56
N THR A 173 -0.59 -4.10 -64.68
CA THR A 173 0.26 -3.34 -65.64
C THR A 173 0.80 -2.06 -64.91
N PRO A 174 1.71 -1.21 -65.46
CA PRO A 174 2.72 -0.50 -64.65
C PRO A 174 2.66 1.06 -64.67
N TYR A 175 3.83 1.71 -64.47
CA TYR A 175 4.20 3.15 -64.48
C TYR A 175 4.09 3.91 -63.14
N GLY A 176 5.02 4.79 -62.77
CA GLY A 176 6.29 5.15 -63.44
C GLY A 176 7.08 6.25 -62.69
N THR A 177 8.40 6.30 -62.89
CA THR A 177 9.31 7.37 -62.39
C THR A 177 9.61 8.41 -63.46
N PRO A 178 9.96 9.64 -63.06
CA PRO A 178 11.07 10.35 -63.71
C PRO A 178 12.07 10.97 -62.71
N ALA A 179 13.22 11.43 -63.23
CA ALA A 179 14.39 11.89 -62.47
C ALA A 179 14.76 13.37 -62.78
N TYR A 180 15.86 13.84 -62.19
CA TYR A 180 16.46 15.20 -62.24
C TYR A 180 15.67 16.28 -61.45
N GLY A 181 16.29 17.24 -60.75
CA GLY A 181 17.72 17.49 -60.44
C GLY A 181 17.95 18.94 -59.92
N VAL A 182 19.20 19.26 -59.53
CA VAL A 182 19.76 20.63 -59.33
C VAL A 182 19.53 21.38 -57.99
N ALA A 183 20.64 21.48 -57.24
CA ALA A 183 21.18 22.59 -56.43
C ALA A 183 20.31 23.61 -55.62
N GLY A 184 20.63 23.70 -54.32
CA GLY A 184 21.18 24.92 -53.71
C GLY A 184 20.25 25.89 -52.94
N GLY A 185 20.64 26.22 -51.69
CA GLY A 185 20.24 27.47 -51.02
C GLY A 185 19.53 27.35 -49.65
N TYR A 186 20.22 27.74 -48.57
CA TYR A 186 19.59 28.35 -47.39
C TYR A 186 19.08 29.76 -47.77
N PRO A 187 17.97 30.31 -47.22
CA PRO A 187 17.99 30.88 -45.85
C PRO A 187 16.60 30.76 -45.12
N PRO A 188 16.17 31.69 -44.23
CA PRO A 188 16.08 31.45 -42.79
C PRO A 188 14.64 31.33 -42.24
N ALA A 189 14.52 30.95 -40.96
CA ALA A 189 13.25 30.91 -40.24
C ALA A 189 12.69 32.31 -39.92
N PRO A 190 11.36 32.46 -39.96
CA PRO A 190 10.68 33.22 -38.91
C PRO A 190 9.30 32.67 -38.48
N GLY A 191 9.09 32.64 -37.15
CA GLY A 191 7.85 33.07 -36.49
C GLY A 191 6.49 32.43 -36.85
N PHE A 192 6.04 31.50 -36.01
CA PHE A 192 4.63 31.35 -35.64
C PHE A 192 4.53 31.49 -34.10
N GLY A 193 3.63 32.26 -33.50
CA GLY A 193 2.35 32.74 -34.03
C GLY A 193 1.19 31.95 -33.42
N GLY A 194 1.15 31.83 -32.09
CA GLY A 194 0.18 30.99 -31.37
C GLY A 194 -1.25 31.57 -31.39
N PRO A 195 -2.27 30.80 -31.81
CA PRO A 195 -3.67 31.24 -31.77
C PRO A 195 -4.28 31.13 -30.35
N PRO A 196 -5.34 31.91 -30.03
CA PRO A 196 -5.80 32.10 -28.66
C PRO A 196 -6.62 30.92 -28.13
N ARG A 197 -6.27 30.41 -26.94
CA ARG A 197 -7.09 29.42 -26.22
C ARG A 197 -8.28 30.09 -25.52
N LYS A 198 -9.48 29.93 -26.10
CA LYS A 198 -10.74 30.30 -25.45
C LYS A 198 -11.06 29.32 -24.31
N LYS A 199 -11.39 29.85 -23.12
CA LYS A 199 -12.02 29.09 -22.03
C LYS A 199 -13.40 28.57 -22.47
N LYS A 200 -13.73 27.33 -22.10
CA LYS A 200 -15.09 26.84 -21.82
C LYS A 200 -15.00 25.61 -20.89
N SER A 201 -15.78 25.62 -19.82
CA SER A 201 -16.01 24.47 -18.95
C SER A 201 -17.08 23.55 -19.57
N PRO A 202 -17.02 22.24 -19.32
CA PRO A 202 -18.18 21.37 -19.36
C PRO A 202 -18.44 20.71 -18.00
N VAL A 203 -19.44 21.25 -17.28
CA VAL A 203 -20.41 20.42 -16.55
C VAL A 203 -21.11 19.48 -17.55
N VAL A 204 -21.74 18.40 -17.07
CA VAL A 204 -22.43 17.32 -17.81
C VAL A 204 -21.52 16.15 -18.19
N TRP A 205 -21.43 15.16 -17.30
CA TRP A 205 -21.27 13.72 -17.64
C TRP A 205 -21.68 12.73 -16.50
N ILE A 206 -22.48 13.17 -15.50
CA ILE A 206 -23.06 12.29 -14.47
C ILE A 206 -24.58 12.27 -14.62
N ALA A 207 -25.06 11.58 -15.66
CA ALA A 207 -26.49 11.40 -15.95
C ALA A 207 -26.75 10.06 -16.67
N ALA A 208 -26.15 8.97 -16.18
CA ALA A 208 -26.31 7.62 -16.76
C ALA A 208 -26.32 6.45 -15.76
N ALA A 209 -26.25 6.71 -14.44
CA ALA A 209 -26.15 5.65 -13.41
C ALA A 209 -27.39 5.53 -12.48
N VAL A 210 -28.33 6.49 -12.53
CA VAL A 210 -29.47 6.57 -11.57
C VAL A 210 -30.74 5.90 -12.11
N ALA A 211 -30.82 5.61 -13.42
CA ALA A 211 -32.00 4.98 -14.04
C ALA A 211 -32.07 3.44 -13.90
N GLY A 212 -30.98 2.78 -13.48
CA GLY A 212 -30.90 1.31 -13.45
C GLY A 212 -31.34 0.64 -12.13
N VAL A 213 -31.34 1.38 -11.00
CA VAL A 213 -31.53 0.79 -9.66
C VAL A 213 -32.98 0.89 -9.17
N VAL A 214 -33.78 1.81 -9.71
CA VAL A 214 -35.19 2.01 -9.33
C VAL A 214 -36.12 0.90 -9.85
N ALA A 215 -35.67 0.08 -10.81
CA ALA A 215 -36.48 -0.96 -11.44
C ALA A 215 -36.49 -2.33 -10.71
N VAL A 216 -35.66 -2.52 -9.68
CA VAL A 216 -35.54 -3.82 -8.97
C VAL A 216 -36.04 -3.78 -7.52
N GLY A 217 -36.16 -2.59 -6.92
CA GLY A 217 -36.66 -2.42 -5.54
C GLY A 217 -38.20 -2.35 -5.38
N GLY A 218 -38.97 -2.56 -6.46
CA GLY A 218 -40.41 -2.22 -6.50
C GLY A 218 -41.40 -3.39 -6.59
N ALA A 219 -40.98 -4.64 -6.29
CA ALA A 219 -41.76 -5.83 -6.66
C ALA A 219 -41.90 -6.93 -5.57
N VAL A 220 -41.87 -6.58 -4.28
CA VAL A 220 -42.24 -7.50 -3.19
C VAL A 220 -43.23 -6.84 -2.21
N THR A 221 -44.40 -6.45 -2.73
CA THR A 221 -45.57 -6.11 -1.90
C THR A 221 -46.85 -6.39 -2.68
N GLY A 222 -47.56 -7.49 -2.34
CA GLY A 222 -48.97 -7.68 -2.71
C GLY A 222 -49.33 -8.85 -3.66
N LEU A 223 -49.37 -10.07 -3.12
CA LEU A 223 -50.39 -11.10 -3.44
C LEU A 223 -50.39 -12.12 -2.29
N VAL A 224 -51.28 -12.06 -1.30
CA VAL A 224 -52.70 -12.48 -1.31
C VAL A 224 -52.89 -13.98 -1.56
N ILE A 225 -53.07 -14.71 -0.45
CA ILE A 225 -54.09 -15.73 -0.17
C ILE A 225 -54.74 -16.38 -1.41
N ALA A 226 -54.44 -17.67 -1.65
CA ALA A 226 -55.26 -18.55 -2.50
C ALA A 226 -55.06 -20.05 -2.19
N SER A 227 -55.61 -20.53 -1.07
CA SER A 227 -55.94 -21.96 -0.88
C SER A 227 -57.08 -22.11 0.13
N GLY A 228 -58.29 -21.71 -0.28
CA GLY A 228 -59.53 -22.04 0.42
C GLY A 228 -60.22 -23.21 -0.27
N GLY A 229 -60.90 -24.07 0.49
CA GLY A 229 -61.66 -25.19 -0.06
C GLY A 229 -61.87 -26.35 0.92
N ASP A 230 -62.66 -26.13 1.97
CA ASP A 230 -63.90 -26.91 2.15
C ASP A 230 -64.80 -26.24 3.21
N GLU A 231 -66.11 -26.41 3.04
CA GLU A 231 -67.16 -25.81 3.87
C GLU A 231 -67.57 -26.77 4.99
N ASP A 232 -67.69 -26.29 6.24
CA ASP A 232 -68.51 -26.98 7.25
C ASP A 232 -69.10 -25.98 8.28
N PRO A 233 -70.44 -25.81 8.35
CA PRO A 233 -71.05 -24.78 9.19
C PRO A 233 -71.35 -25.28 10.61
N GLY A 234 -70.41 -24.99 11.52
CA GLY A 234 -70.76 -24.57 12.87
C GLY A 234 -70.37 -25.49 14.03
N LYS A 235 -69.68 -24.91 15.01
CA LYS A 235 -69.99 -25.05 16.44
C LYS A 235 -69.21 -24.07 17.32
N THR A 236 -69.96 -23.49 18.28
CA THR A 236 -69.58 -23.02 19.62
C THR A 236 -68.35 -22.16 19.83
N ASP A 237 -68.58 -21.02 20.49
CA ASP A 237 -67.62 -20.28 21.31
C ASP A 237 -66.66 -21.21 22.08
N ASP A 238 -65.36 -21.04 21.85
CA ASP A 238 -64.32 -21.33 22.83
C ASP A 238 -63.34 -20.14 22.83
N GLY A 239 -63.40 -19.34 23.90
CA GLY A 239 -62.63 -18.11 24.05
C GLY A 239 -61.14 -18.37 24.24
N ARG A 240 -60.42 -18.63 23.15
CA ARG A 240 -58.97 -18.77 23.15
C ARG A 240 -58.32 -17.41 22.92
N SER A 241 -58.03 -16.70 24.01
CA SER A 241 -57.17 -15.52 23.99
C SER A 241 -55.87 -15.87 23.27
N THR A 242 -55.66 -15.26 22.10
CA THR A 242 -54.37 -15.36 21.41
C THR A 242 -53.42 -14.46 22.19
N GLU A 243 -52.63 -15.06 23.08
CA GLU A 243 -51.48 -14.37 23.69
C GLU A 243 -50.48 -14.07 22.58
N THR A 244 -50.66 -12.91 21.95
CA THR A 244 -49.59 -12.26 21.18
C THR A 244 -48.41 -12.16 22.13
N SER A 245 -47.36 -12.94 21.88
CA SER A 245 -46.09 -12.77 22.59
C SER A 245 -45.48 -11.44 22.16
N GLU A 246 -45.93 -10.37 22.80
CA GLU A 246 -45.26 -9.07 22.76
C GLU A 246 -43.84 -9.33 23.26
N THR A 247 -42.89 -9.28 22.33
CA THR A 247 -41.47 -9.35 22.68
C THR A 247 -41.21 -8.17 23.62
N PRO A 248 -40.63 -8.39 24.82
CA PRO A 248 -40.50 -7.33 25.82
C PRO A 248 -39.87 -6.09 25.22
N GLY A 249 -40.64 -4.99 25.22
CA GLY A 249 -40.18 -3.73 24.64
C GLY A 249 -38.89 -3.28 25.28
N VAL A 250 -37.95 -2.76 24.48
CA VAL A 250 -36.74 -2.14 25.00
C VAL A 250 -37.15 -0.91 25.78
N ASP A 251 -37.04 -0.98 27.11
CA ASP A 251 -37.19 0.19 27.98
C ASP A 251 -36.10 1.23 27.67
N VAL A 252 -36.57 2.39 27.16
CA VAL A 252 -35.78 3.54 26.71
C VAL A 252 -35.85 4.73 27.68
N ASP A 253 -36.42 4.56 28.88
CA ASP A 253 -36.35 5.58 29.92
C ASP A 253 -34.89 5.86 30.29
N ALA A 254 -34.56 7.13 30.54
CA ALA A 254 -33.18 7.58 30.78
C ALA A 254 -32.43 6.75 31.85
N ALA A 255 -33.12 6.43 32.96
CA ALA A 255 -32.56 5.60 34.04
C ALA A 255 -32.35 4.12 33.63
N ALA A 256 -33.20 3.59 32.74
CA ALA A 256 -33.05 2.24 32.20
C ALA A 256 -31.87 2.18 31.22
N LEU A 257 -31.70 3.20 30.37
CA LEU A 257 -30.55 3.33 29.47
C LEU A 257 -29.24 3.48 30.25
N ASP A 258 -29.19 4.38 31.24
CA ASP A 258 -28.02 4.57 32.11
C ASP A 258 -27.63 3.28 32.84
N SER A 259 -28.61 2.51 33.34
CA SER A 259 -28.33 1.21 33.98
C SER A 259 -27.87 0.15 32.98
N ARG A 260 -28.44 0.12 31.76
CA ARG A 260 -28.19 -0.93 30.75
C ARG A 260 -26.85 -0.74 30.04
N TYR A 261 -26.52 0.49 29.69
CA TYR A 261 -25.27 0.86 29.01
C TYR A 261 -24.22 1.43 29.97
N ASN A 262 -24.37 1.17 31.27
CA ASN A 262 -23.41 1.55 32.30
C ASN A 262 -21.97 1.11 31.98
N ALA A 263 -21.76 0.03 31.21
CA ALA A 263 -20.42 -0.40 30.79
C ALA A 263 -19.72 0.57 29.82
N LEU A 264 -20.47 1.41 29.11
CA LEU A 264 -19.96 2.42 28.18
C LEU A 264 -19.77 3.80 28.84
N ALA A 265 -20.71 4.22 29.69
CA ALA A 265 -20.72 5.53 30.33
C ALA A 265 -21.58 5.51 31.60
N SER A 266 -21.32 6.37 32.59
CA SER A 266 -22.14 6.38 33.82
C SER A 266 -23.48 7.12 33.68
N THR A 267 -23.63 7.94 32.65
CA THR A 267 -24.87 8.70 32.35
C THR A 267 -25.05 8.78 30.82
N ILE A 268 -25.27 7.64 30.16
CA ILE A 268 -25.37 7.56 28.69
C ILE A 268 -26.50 8.43 28.12
N SER A 269 -27.57 8.64 28.89
CA SER A 269 -28.76 9.43 28.55
C SER A 269 -28.54 10.96 28.66
N ALA A 270 -27.36 11.41 29.06
CA ALA A 270 -27.06 12.82 29.25
C ALA A 270 -27.22 13.63 27.96
N GLY A 271 -28.26 14.47 27.90
CA GLY A 271 -28.57 15.30 26.73
C GLY A 271 -29.29 14.57 25.60
N THR A 272 -29.82 13.37 25.84
CA THR A 272 -30.67 12.65 24.87
C THR A 272 -32.14 13.07 24.93
N SER A 273 -32.81 13.03 23.80
CA SER A 273 -34.27 13.06 23.66
C SER A 273 -34.74 12.02 22.64
N ASP A 274 -36.05 11.77 22.61
CA ASP A 274 -36.71 11.00 21.54
C ASP A 274 -36.11 9.60 21.30
N CYS A 275 -35.61 8.96 22.37
CA CYS A 275 -35.04 7.62 22.32
C CYS A 275 -36.10 6.58 21.94
N ALA A 276 -35.74 5.69 21.01
CA ALA A 276 -36.61 4.63 20.52
C ALA A 276 -35.83 3.33 20.28
N ALA A 277 -36.52 2.19 20.39
CA ALA A 277 -35.97 0.90 20.00
C ALA A 277 -35.73 0.87 18.48
N GLY A 278 -34.49 0.64 18.07
CA GLY A 278 -34.11 0.39 16.68
C GLY A 278 -34.42 -1.04 16.26
N THR A 279 -34.20 -1.36 14.98
CA THR A 279 -34.28 -2.75 14.47
C THR A 279 -32.88 -3.38 14.49
N PRO A 280 -32.62 -4.43 15.29
CA PRO A 280 -31.31 -5.08 15.32
C PRO A 280 -30.98 -5.75 13.97
N ALA A 281 -29.75 -5.51 13.48
CA ALA A 281 -29.17 -6.22 12.35
C ALA A 281 -28.59 -7.58 12.79
N ALA A 282 -28.09 -8.37 11.82
CA ALA A 282 -27.41 -9.63 12.12
C ALA A 282 -26.23 -9.42 13.09
N GLY A 283 -26.18 -10.20 14.17
CA GLY A 283 -25.18 -10.08 15.23
C GLY A 283 -25.49 -9.03 16.31
N GLN A 284 -26.57 -8.25 16.15
CA GLN A 284 -27.06 -7.31 17.17
C GLN A 284 -28.23 -7.96 17.94
N ALA A 285 -28.20 -7.84 19.27
CA ALA A 285 -29.29 -8.25 20.15
C ALA A 285 -30.26 -7.09 20.45
N GLU A 286 -29.73 -5.87 20.51
CA GLU A 286 -30.49 -4.65 20.81
C GLU A 286 -29.89 -3.46 20.05
N VAL A 287 -30.75 -2.54 19.61
CA VAL A 287 -30.39 -1.20 19.13
C VAL A 287 -31.31 -0.18 19.78
N VAL A 288 -30.76 0.94 20.23
CA VAL A 288 -31.52 2.12 20.66
C VAL A 288 -30.98 3.33 19.91
N ASP A 289 -31.87 4.08 19.26
CA ASP A 289 -31.56 5.33 18.58
C ASP A 289 -32.15 6.50 19.39
N CYS A 290 -31.33 7.49 19.72
CA CYS A 290 -31.70 8.71 20.43
C CYS A 290 -31.28 9.96 19.63
N VAL A 291 -32.03 11.05 19.79
CA VAL A 291 -31.63 12.39 19.34
C VAL A 291 -30.77 13.05 20.41
N ILE A 292 -29.75 13.80 20.01
CA ILE A 292 -28.95 14.67 20.89
C ILE A 292 -28.72 16.03 20.20
N SER A 293 -28.28 17.04 20.94
CA SER A 293 -28.02 18.38 20.38
C SER A 293 -26.97 18.43 19.25
N ALA A 294 -26.08 17.44 19.19
CA ALA A 294 -25.08 17.31 18.12
C ALA A 294 -25.58 16.51 16.89
N GLY A 295 -26.70 15.78 16.98
CA GLY A 295 -27.15 14.84 15.97
C GLY A 295 -27.81 13.60 16.57
N LYS A 296 -27.26 12.41 16.28
CA LYS A 296 -27.82 11.13 16.74
C LYS A 296 -26.85 10.35 17.61
N LEU A 297 -27.37 9.75 18.68
CA LEU A 297 -26.70 8.73 19.48
C LEU A 297 -27.35 7.37 19.17
N GLN A 298 -26.57 6.41 18.73
CA GLN A 298 -26.99 5.01 18.59
C GLN A 298 -26.25 4.15 19.62
N LEU A 299 -27.00 3.36 20.38
CA LEU A 299 -26.51 2.38 21.34
C LEU A 299 -26.81 0.98 20.78
N VAL A 300 -25.85 0.07 20.88
CA VAL A 300 -25.98 -1.30 20.35
C VAL A 300 -25.48 -2.29 21.39
N THR A 301 -26.26 -3.34 21.64
CA THR A 301 -25.80 -4.55 22.34
C THR A 301 -25.68 -5.69 21.31
N TYR A 302 -24.54 -6.37 21.28
CA TYR A 302 -24.24 -7.45 20.34
C TYR A 302 -24.58 -8.81 20.93
N ALA A 303 -24.92 -9.77 20.06
CA ALA A 303 -25.23 -11.14 20.46
C ALA A 303 -23.98 -11.93 20.93
N ASP A 304 -22.81 -11.57 20.40
CA ASP A 304 -21.53 -12.23 20.69
C ASP A 304 -20.32 -11.30 20.42
N GLU A 305 -19.15 -11.72 20.92
CA GLU A 305 -17.87 -11.02 20.78
C GLU A 305 -17.40 -10.92 19.32
N ALA A 306 -17.74 -11.89 18.47
CA ALA A 306 -17.39 -11.87 17.05
C ALA A 306 -18.14 -10.76 16.31
N SER A 307 -19.40 -10.54 16.65
CA SER A 307 -20.27 -9.48 16.12
C SER A 307 -19.81 -8.10 16.56
N LEU A 308 -19.46 -7.93 17.85
CA LEU A 308 -18.82 -6.69 18.32
C LEU A 308 -17.48 -6.46 17.60
N THR A 309 -16.61 -7.48 17.49
CA THR A 309 -15.31 -7.37 16.83
C THR A 309 -15.45 -7.00 15.35
N ALA A 310 -16.46 -7.55 14.66
CA ALA A 310 -16.77 -7.19 13.28
C ALA A 310 -17.26 -5.74 13.17
N ALA A 311 -18.13 -5.28 14.08
CA ALA A 311 -18.60 -3.90 14.13
C ALA A 311 -17.47 -2.91 14.42
N ARG A 312 -16.60 -3.21 15.40
CA ARG A 312 -15.38 -2.43 15.69
C ARG A 312 -14.50 -2.31 14.44
N LYS A 313 -14.18 -3.44 13.78
CA LYS A 313 -13.37 -3.44 12.55
C LYS A 313 -14.01 -2.67 11.39
N ALA A 314 -15.33 -2.66 11.30
CA ALA A 314 -16.06 -1.86 10.31
C ALA A 314 -16.11 -0.35 10.67
N ARG A 315 -15.77 0.02 11.91
CA ARG A 315 -15.83 1.39 12.43
C ARG A 315 -14.46 2.06 12.55
N LEU A 316 -13.42 1.30 12.87
CA LEU A 316 -12.03 1.75 12.85
C LEU A 316 -11.57 1.90 11.39
N ASP A 317 -11.68 3.12 10.85
CA ASP A 317 -10.96 3.50 9.63
C ASP A 317 -9.75 4.38 9.94
N TYR A 318 -8.80 4.41 9.00
CA TYR A 318 -7.52 5.11 9.14
C TYR A 318 -7.40 6.24 8.11
N ARG A 319 -8.48 7.00 7.93
CA ARG A 319 -8.46 8.23 7.12
C ARG A 319 -7.79 9.36 7.92
N ALA A 320 -7.35 10.40 7.22
CA ALA A 320 -6.93 11.63 7.87
C ALA A 320 -8.06 12.22 8.73
N GLY A 321 -7.71 12.91 9.82
CA GLY A 321 -8.66 13.47 10.78
C GLY A 321 -9.18 12.48 11.82
N THR A 322 -8.60 11.27 11.92
CA THR A 322 -9.04 10.24 12.87
C THR A 322 -8.27 10.28 14.18
N LEU A 323 -8.92 9.94 15.30
CA LEU A 323 -8.24 9.64 16.56
C LEU A 323 -8.74 8.31 17.11
N THR A 324 -7.82 7.36 17.18
CA THR A 324 -8.07 5.95 17.53
C THR A 324 -7.37 5.56 18.82
N ALA A 325 -8.04 4.70 19.59
CA ALA A 325 -7.44 3.84 20.59
C ALA A 325 -8.15 2.48 20.57
N ASP A 326 -7.41 1.38 20.57
CA ASP A 326 -7.94 0.03 20.79
C ASP A 326 -6.95 -0.71 21.68
N ASN A 327 -7.43 -1.27 22.80
CA ASN A 327 -6.64 -2.07 23.72
C ASN A 327 -7.12 -3.54 23.78
N GLY A 328 -7.92 -3.97 22.80
CA GLY A 328 -8.61 -5.25 22.76
C GLY A 328 -9.92 -5.23 23.54
N THR A 329 -9.95 -4.68 24.76
CA THR A 329 -11.12 -4.69 25.64
C THR A 329 -12.10 -3.53 25.43
N THR A 330 -11.59 -2.38 25.03
CA THR A 330 -12.34 -1.17 24.69
C THR A 330 -11.70 -0.50 23.48
N ALA A 331 -12.50 -0.04 22.54
CA ALA A 331 -12.05 0.87 21.49
C ALA A 331 -12.71 2.25 21.59
N LEU A 332 -12.03 3.25 21.05
CA LEU A 332 -12.49 4.60 20.78
C LEU A 332 -12.04 5.02 19.39
N TYR A 333 -12.94 5.67 18.65
CA TYR A 333 -12.69 6.23 17.34
C TYR A 333 -13.41 7.57 17.19
N GLU A 334 -12.66 8.60 16.81
CA GLU A 334 -13.18 9.89 16.37
C GLU A 334 -12.88 10.11 14.88
N PHE A 335 -13.76 10.86 14.20
CA PHE A 335 -13.53 11.38 12.86
C PHE A 335 -13.84 12.87 12.75
N ASP A 336 -12.83 13.65 12.38
CA ASP A 336 -12.94 15.05 12.00
C ASP A 336 -13.00 15.20 10.47
N PRO A 337 -14.18 15.49 9.87
CA PRO A 337 -14.30 15.63 8.43
C PRO A 337 -13.61 16.87 7.86
N GLU A 338 -13.37 17.91 8.67
CA GLU A 338 -12.66 19.12 8.22
C GLU A 338 -11.18 18.81 8.00
N ARG A 339 -10.55 18.15 8.99
CA ARG A 339 -9.17 17.66 8.87
C ARG A 339 -9.05 16.50 7.85
N GLY A 340 -10.07 15.65 7.75
CA GLY A 340 -10.13 14.56 6.78
C GLY A 340 -10.50 14.97 5.34
N GLY A 341 -10.73 16.26 5.07
CA GLY A 341 -11.09 16.77 3.73
C GLY A 341 -12.38 16.14 3.16
N SER A 342 -13.34 15.81 4.02
CA SER A 342 -14.48 14.94 3.71
C SER A 342 -15.83 15.64 3.93
N SER A 343 -16.86 15.19 3.21
CA SER A 343 -18.25 15.60 3.44
C SER A 343 -19.03 14.64 4.34
N ASN A 344 -18.34 13.67 4.95
CA ASN A 344 -18.95 12.76 5.93
C ASN A 344 -19.25 13.52 7.24
N PRO A 345 -20.21 13.06 8.05
CA PRO A 345 -20.48 13.67 9.35
C PRO A 345 -19.31 13.48 10.31
N ALA A 346 -19.14 14.43 11.24
CA ALA A 346 -18.31 14.22 12.42
C ALA A 346 -18.87 13.07 13.26
N LEU A 347 -17.99 12.26 13.87
CA LEU A 347 -18.37 10.95 14.38
C LEU A 347 -17.52 10.60 15.58
N MET A 348 -18.14 10.01 16.60
CA MET A 348 -17.44 9.41 17.72
C MET A 348 -18.04 8.06 18.08
N TYR A 349 -17.21 7.05 18.20
CA TYR A 349 -17.57 5.66 18.51
C TYR A 349 -16.75 5.18 19.70
N TRP A 350 -17.38 4.42 20.59
CA TRP A 350 -16.68 3.71 21.65
C TRP A 350 -17.39 2.41 22.02
N ASP A 351 -16.64 1.43 22.50
CA ASP A 351 -17.17 0.10 22.82
C ASP A 351 -16.56 -0.54 24.08
N SER A 352 -17.16 -1.65 24.50
CA SER A 352 -16.71 -2.47 25.63
C SER A 352 -17.03 -3.94 25.38
N THR A 353 -15.99 -4.79 25.30
CA THR A 353 -16.16 -6.24 25.17
C THR A 353 -16.75 -6.87 26.43
N ALA A 354 -16.55 -6.26 27.60
CA ALA A 354 -17.04 -6.76 28.88
C ALA A 354 -18.57 -6.83 28.97
N ALA A 355 -19.28 -5.98 28.21
CA ALA A 355 -20.74 -5.99 28.11
C ALA A 355 -21.27 -6.28 26.71
N LEU A 356 -20.38 -6.52 25.72
CA LEU A 356 -20.72 -6.64 24.31
C LEU A 356 -21.56 -5.45 23.81
N GLN A 357 -21.12 -4.23 24.13
CA GLN A 357 -21.86 -2.99 23.84
C GLN A 357 -21.01 -1.99 23.05
N SER A 358 -21.65 -1.17 22.23
CA SER A 358 -21.05 0.04 21.64
C SER A 358 -22.01 1.22 21.64
N ALA A 359 -21.45 2.42 21.59
CA ALA A 359 -22.17 3.66 21.36
C ALA A 359 -21.54 4.42 20.19
N THR A 360 -22.38 5.13 19.46
CA THR A 360 -22.00 5.95 18.30
C THR A 360 -22.73 7.28 18.38
N ILE A 361 -21.99 8.38 18.42
CA ILE A 361 -22.51 9.70 18.09
C ILE A 361 -22.18 9.99 16.62
N THR A 362 -23.19 10.39 15.85
CA THR A 362 -23.03 10.91 14.48
C THR A 362 -23.60 12.33 14.42
N GLY A 363 -22.76 13.28 14.02
CA GLY A 363 -23.14 14.68 13.87
C GLY A 363 -24.08 14.89 12.68
N GLU A 364 -25.04 15.81 12.81
CA GLU A 364 -25.92 16.18 11.69
C GLU A 364 -25.49 17.47 10.97
N GLY A 365 -25.69 17.51 9.65
CA GLY A 365 -25.39 18.69 8.84
C GLY A 365 -23.90 19.08 8.89
N SER A 366 -23.61 20.30 9.37
CA SER A 366 -22.26 20.86 9.49
C SER A 366 -21.73 20.87 10.93
N VAL A 367 -22.22 19.97 11.79
CA VAL A 367 -21.74 19.83 13.17
C VAL A 367 -20.25 19.41 13.17
N LYS A 368 -19.43 20.13 13.93
CA LYS A 368 -17.99 19.89 14.07
C LYS A 368 -17.70 18.79 15.10
N ILE A 369 -16.54 18.15 14.97
CA ILE A 369 -16.09 17.12 15.90
C ILE A 369 -16.05 17.60 17.36
N ASP A 370 -15.64 18.85 17.64
CA ASP A 370 -15.59 19.35 19.02
C ASP A 370 -16.97 19.40 19.71
N THR A 371 -18.05 19.59 18.93
CA THR A 371 -19.43 19.50 19.42
C THR A 371 -19.80 18.05 19.74
N VAL A 372 -19.42 17.10 18.88
CA VAL A 372 -19.60 15.65 19.12
C VAL A 372 -18.79 15.18 20.34
N THR A 373 -17.52 15.56 20.46
CA THR A 373 -16.67 15.30 21.64
C THR A 373 -17.24 15.93 22.92
N THR A 374 -17.91 17.09 22.82
CA THR A 374 -18.61 17.70 23.97
C THR A 374 -19.80 16.85 24.42
N SER A 375 -20.63 16.36 23.49
CA SER A 375 -21.71 15.42 23.80
C SER A 375 -21.19 14.10 24.38
N TYR A 376 -20.10 13.57 23.84
CA TYR A 376 -19.43 12.39 24.38
C TYR A 376 -18.99 12.58 25.83
N LYS A 377 -18.27 13.67 26.14
CA LYS A 377 -17.82 14.01 27.50
C LYS A 377 -18.98 14.18 28.48
N ALA A 378 -20.12 14.70 28.02
CA ALA A 378 -21.33 14.84 28.83
C ALA A 378 -21.89 13.48 29.31
N THR A 379 -21.65 12.37 28.60
CA THR A 379 -22.11 11.04 29.04
C THR A 379 -21.33 10.47 30.23
N SER A 380 -20.20 11.09 30.62
CA SER A 380 -19.24 10.53 31.58
C SER A 380 -18.75 9.13 31.13
N PRO A 381 -18.03 9.04 30.00
CA PRO A 381 -17.66 7.79 29.37
C PRO A 381 -16.64 7.00 30.19
N ARG A 382 -16.73 5.66 30.13
CA ARG A 382 -15.78 4.74 30.78
C ARG A 382 -14.55 4.45 29.94
N VAL A 383 -14.66 4.62 28.62
CA VAL A 383 -13.52 4.62 27.71
C VAL A 383 -12.91 6.02 27.75
N PRO A 384 -11.64 6.22 28.13
CA PRO A 384 -11.03 7.55 28.11
C PRO A 384 -10.58 7.92 26.69
N GLU A 385 -10.62 9.21 26.36
CA GLU A 385 -9.84 9.71 25.21
C GLU A 385 -8.35 9.41 25.42
N PRO A 386 -7.64 8.84 24.43
CA PRO A 386 -6.21 8.63 24.52
C PRO A 386 -5.50 9.98 24.59
N THR A 387 -4.81 10.26 25.68
CA THR A 387 -4.06 11.53 25.89
C THR A 387 -2.58 11.42 25.51
N ASN A 388 -2.01 10.22 25.61
CA ASN A 388 -0.58 9.95 25.41
C ASN A 388 -0.38 8.88 24.32
N PRO A 389 0.80 8.79 23.69
CA PRO A 389 1.11 7.73 22.75
C PRO A 389 0.85 6.33 23.33
N GLN A 390 0.08 5.51 22.62
CA GLN A 390 -0.39 4.19 23.06
C GLN A 390 0.48 3.06 22.52
N HIS A 391 0.88 3.09 21.24
CA HIS A 391 1.62 1.99 20.66
C HIS A 391 3.03 1.83 21.26
N PRO A 392 3.42 0.64 21.79
CA PRO A 392 4.68 0.48 22.52
C PRO A 392 5.90 0.86 21.67
N VAL A 393 5.99 0.37 20.43
CA VAL A 393 7.10 0.72 19.52
C VAL A 393 7.14 2.22 19.17
N LEU A 394 6.00 2.91 19.15
CA LEU A 394 5.99 4.37 18.94
C LEU A 394 6.53 5.08 20.19
N ARG A 395 6.19 4.62 21.38
CA ARG A 395 6.73 5.15 22.65
C ARG A 395 8.24 4.96 22.72
N ASP A 396 8.74 3.79 22.32
CA ASP A 396 10.18 3.51 22.25
C ASP A 396 10.88 4.41 21.23
N PHE A 397 10.27 4.61 20.05
CA PHE A 397 10.74 5.53 19.00
C PHE A 397 10.72 7.02 19.42
N ILE A 398 9.81 7.41 20.31
CA ILE A 398 9.79 8.75 20.92
C ILE A 398 10.92 8.90 21.94
N ASN A 399 11.10 7.89 22.79
CA ASN A 399 12.08 7.85 23.88
C ASN A 399 13.54 7.86 23.40
N ILE A 400 13.78 7.75 22.08
CA ILE A 400 15.09 7.97 21.46
C ILE A 400 15.61 9.38 21.78
N ASN A 401 14.80 10.41 21.45
CA ASN A 401 15.23 11.81 21.42
C ASN A 401 14.29 12.78 22.17
N MET A 402 13.23 12.25 22.80
CA MET A 402 12.24 13.01 23.57
C MET A 402 11.73 12.22 24.77
N ASP A 403 11.09 12.93 25.70
CA ASP A 403 10.33 12.30 26.78
C ASP A 403 8.88 12.11 26.33
N VAL A 404 8.40 10.86 26.28
CA VAL A 404 7.03 10.52 25.87
C VAL A 404 5.94 11.17 26.75
N SER A 405 6.25 11.59 27.97
CA SER A 405 5.32 12.34 28.83
C SER A 405 5.08 13.79 28.38
N LYS A 406 5.90 14.30 27.45
CA LYS A 406 5.71 15.61 26.80
C LYS A 406 4.90 15.53 25.50
N CYS A 407 4.37 14.35 25.15
CA CYS A 407 3.60 14.10 23.95
C CYS A 407 2.10 14.03 24.25
N THR A 408 1.30 14.83 23.55
CA THR A 408 -0.17 14.78 23.58
C THR A 408 -0.68 14.15 22.28
N ARG A 409 -1.55 13.15 22.36
CA ARG A 409 -2.24 12.56 21.19
C ARG A 409 -3.06 13.62 20.46
N GLN A 410 -3.05 13.54 19.13
CA GLN A 410 -3.89 14.36 18.27
C GLN A 410 -4.52 13.51 17.16
N ARG A 411 -5.49 14.11 16.45
CA ARG A 411 -6.08 13.50 15.25
C ARG A 411 -5.01 13.41 14.15
N THR A 412 -5.06 12.39 13.31
CA THR A 412 -4.10 12.14 12.21
C THR A 412 -4.18 13.22 11.13
N PHE A 413 -3.05 13.54 10.48
CA PHE A 413 -3.01 14.46 9.33
C PHE A 413 -3.08 13.74 7.99
N PHE A 414 -2.52 12.53 7.90
CA PHE A 414 -2.40 11.77 6.67
C PHE A 414 -3.32 10.54 6.65
N VAL A 415 -3.56 10.03 5.44
CA VAL A 415 -4.28 8.76 5.23
C VAL A 415 -3.35 7.60 5.60
N ASP A 416 -3.93 6.51 6.08
CA ASP A 416 -3.28 5.30 6.57
C ASP A 416 -2.49 5.46 7.88
N GLU A 417 -2.55 6.62 8.53
CA GLU A 417 -2.06 6.82 9.90
C GLU A 417 -2.99 6.18 10.93
N THR A 418 -2.42 5.53 11.95
CA THR A 418 -3.17 4.96 13.08
C THR A 418 -2.97 5.73 14.39
N GLU A 419 -1.94 6.57 14.44
CA GLU A 419 -1.59 7.32 15.65
C GLU A 419 -0.73 8.53 15.26
N GLU A 420 -1.02 9.69 15.87
CA GLU A 420 -0.27 10.93 15.74
C GLU A 420 -0.25 11.64 17.11
N SER A 421 0.88 12.24 17.50
CA SER A 421 1.03 13.00 18.74
C SER A 421 1.91 14.22 18.52
N SER A 422 1.54 15.34 19.16
CA SER A 422 2.37 16.54 19.22
C SER A 422 3.16 16.54 20.52
N CYS A 423 4.47 16.68 20.42
CA CYS A 423 5.43 16.65 21.51
C CYS A 423 6.20 17.98 21.59
N THR A 424 6.53 18.41 22.80
CA THR A 424 7.52 19.48 23.01
C THR A 424 8.86 18.84 23.39
N ALA A 425 9.86 18.94 22.51
CA ALA A 425 11.17 18.33 22.76
C ALA A 425 11.98 19.20 23.74
N VAL A 426 12.32 20.42 23.27
CA VAL A 426 13.02 21.49 23.99
C VAL A 426 12.42 22.85 23.60
N GLU A 427 12.88 23.94 24.20
CA GLU A 427 12.31 25.28 23.98
C GLU A 427 12.35 25.70 22.49
N GLY A 428 11.16 25.93 21.93
CA GLY A 428 10.99 26.32 20.52
C GLY A 428 11.28 25.22 19.50
N ILE A 429 11.32 23.94 19.90
CA ILE A 429 11.23 22.79 18.99
C ILE A 429 9.92 22.05 19.27
N VAL A 430 8.99 22.14 18.32
CA VAL A 430 7.74 21.37 18.32
C VAL A 430 7.92 20.16 17.42
N VAL A 431 7.43 19.01 17.85
CA VAL A 431 7.55 17.76 17.11
C VAL A 431 6.17 17.14 16.91
N THR A 432 5.87 16.63 15.72
CA THR A 432 4.82 15.62 15.52
C THR A 432 5.46 14.26 15.30
N VAL A 433 4.92 13.25 15.95
CA VAL A 433 5.33 11.84 15.80
C VAL A 433 4.10 11.00 15.53
N GLY A 434 4.23 9.99 14.67
CA GLY A 434 3.11 9.13 14.33
C GLY A 434 3.53 7.78 13.79
N ARG A 435 2.53 6.99 13.40
CA ARG A 435 2.72 5.66 12.81
C ARG A 435 1.66 5.35 11.77
N TYR A 436 2.07 4.59 10.76
CA TYR A 436 1.19 4.15 9.67
C TYR A 436 0.74 2.70 9.85
N THR A 437 -0.36 2.32 9.20
CA THR A 437 -0.78 0.93 9.00
C THR A 437 0.21 0.17 8.11
N THR A 438 0.84 0.86 7.16
CA THR A 438 1.69 0.25 6.13
C THR A 438 3.00 1.01 5.92
N ARG A 439 4.06 0.28 5.51
CA ARG A 439 5.32 0.88 5.04
C ARG A 439 5.14 1.83 3.86
N LYS A 440 4.06 1.64 3.08
CA LYS A 440 3.75 2.45 1.90
C LYS A 440 3.32 3.86 2.28
N GLY A 441 2.46 4.00 3.30
CA GLY A 441 2.04 5.30 3.85
C GLY A 441 3.25 6.12 4.34
N MET A 442 4.04 5.55 5.26
CA MET A 442 5.26 6.17 5.77
C MET A 442 6.23 6.57 4.64
N ARG A 443 6.43 5.71 3.62
CA ARG A 443 7.30 6.02 2.49
C ARG A 443 6.80 7.15 1.60
N ALA A 444 5.49 7.33 1.45
CA ALA A 444 4.95 8.47 0.71
C ALA A 444 5.33 9.79 1.40
N ASP A 445 5.27 9.81 2.74
CA ASP A 445 5.69 10.94 3.55
C ASP A 445 7.22 11.16 3.52
N ARG A 446 8.02 10.08 3.62
CA ARG A 446 9.48 10.13 3.39
C ARG A 446 9.83 10.79 2.06
N LEU A 447 9.15 10.40 0.98
CA LEU A 447 9.39 10.96 -0.35
C LEU A 447 9.00 12.45 -0.43
N TYR A 448 7.91 12.86 0.26
CA TYR A 448 7.52 14.26 0.37
C TYR A 448 8.60 15.09 1.08
N TYR A 449 9.08 14.66 2.25
CA TYR A 449 10.12 15.38 3.01
C TYR A 449 11.48 15.34 2.30
N LYS A 450 11.83 14.25 1.61
CA LYS A 450 13.01 14.20 0.73
C LYS A 450 12.92 15.24 -0.39
N GLY A 451 11.78 15.36 -1.05
CA GLY A 451 11.56 16.38 -2.08
C GLY A 451 11.67 17.81 -1.53
N LYS A 452 11.23 18.06 -0.29
CA LYS A 452 11.40 19.36 0.39
C LYS A 452 12.85 19.65 0.76
N TYR A 453 13.60 18.64 1.19
CA TYR A 453 15.05 18.72 1.40
C TYR A 453 15.81 19.04 0.10
N GLU A 454 15.44 18.42 -1.03
CA GLU A 454 16.02 18.70 -2.35
C GLU A 454 15.65 20.10 -2.88
N GLU A 455 14.40 20.55 -2.70
CA GLU A 455 13.96 21.92 -3.00
C GLU A 455 14.77 22.95 -2.20
N ALA A 456 15.04 22.69 -0.92
CA ALA A 456 15.83 23.59 -0.08
C ALA A 456 17.28 23.78 -0.57
N GLY A 457 17.88 22.74 -1.17
CA GLY A 457 19.25 22.80 -1.73
C GLY A 457 19.37 23.61 -3.03
N THR A 458 18.26 23.81 -3.74
CA THR A 458 18.24 24.45 -5.08
C THR A 458 17.47 25.77 -5.12
N GLY A 459 16.48 25.95 -4.24
CA GLY A 459 15.54 27.08 -4.24
C GLY A 459 15.90 28.25 -3.32
N GLY A 460 17.14 28.32 -2.81
CA GLY A 460 17.58 29.38 -1.88
C GLY A 460 17.26 29.12 -0.40
N GLY A 461 16.79 27.92 -0.06
CA GLY A 461 16.74 27.44 1.32
C GLY A 461 18.11 27.03 1.84
N LYS A 462 18.16 26.15 2.84
CA LYS A 462 19.40 25.52 3.31
C LYS A 462 19.17 24.04 3.60
N GLN A 463 20.01 23.16 3.04
CA GLN A 463 20.11 21.77 3.47
C GLN A 463 20.97 21.67 4.74
N GLY A 464 20.55 20.82 5.66
CA GLY A 464 21.33 20.31 6.78
C GLY A 464 21.81 18.89 6.48
N GLY A 465 21.97 18.08 7.52
CA GLY A 465 22.17 16.64 7.38
C GLY A 465 21.00 15.94 6.66
N GLY A 466 21.31 14.86 5.93
CA GLY A 466 20.31 14.05 5.24
C GLY A 466 20.87 12.69 4.81
N GLY A 467 20.01 11.67 4.71
CA GLY A 467 20.38 10.31 4.32
C GLY A 467 19.60 9.25 5.07
N THR A 468 20.30 8.17 5.44
CA THR A 468 19.78 7.07 6.28
C THR A 468 20.38 7.10 7.67
N TRP A 469 19.62 6.72 8.69
CA TRP A 469 20.11 6.56 10.07
C TRP A 469 19.93 5.10 10.55
N LYS A 470 20.56 4.77 11.69
CA LYS A 470 20.58 3.43 12.31
C LYS A 470 20.85 3.53 13.82
N PHE A 471 20.39 2.57 14.61
CA PHE A 471 20.91 2.31 15.95
C PHE A 471 22.21 1.50 15.90
N GLY A 472 23.34 2.15 16.14
CA GLY A 472 24.62 1.50 16.38
C GLY A 472 25.18 0.71 15.18
N GLU A 473 25.55 -0.55 15.41
CA GLU A 473 26.19 -1.43 14.41
C GLU A 473 25.14 -2.28 13.67
N GLY A 474 24.56 -1.72 12.61
CA GLY A 474 23.52 -2.39 11.82
C GLY A 474 23.31 -1.84 10.41
N LYS A 475 22.24 -2.31 9.77
CA LYS A 475 21.71 -1.75 8.51
C LYS A 475 21.05 -0.39 8.75
N ALA A 476 20.71 0.32 7.68
CA ALA A 476 19.83 1.48 7.76
C ALA A 476 18.46 1.07 8.33
N GLU A 477 17.95 1.83 9.29
CA GLU A 477 16.68 1.57 9.97
C GLU A 477 15.59 2.56 9.54
N GLY A 478 15.99 3.72 9.02
CA GLY A 478 15.09 4.70 8.43
C GLY A 478 15.82 5.81 7.69
N ALA A 479 15.06 6.80 7.22
CA ALA A 479 15.58 8.01 6.60
C ALA A 479 15.60 9.19 7.57
N TYR A 480 16.43 10.19 7.27
CA TYR A 480 16.53 11.46 7.99
C TYR A 480 16.76 12.61 6.99
N TYR A 481 16.06 13.73 7.15
CA TYR A 481 16.24 14.93 6.32
C TYR A 481 16.03 16.22 7.14
N ALA A 482 17.09 17.01 7.31
CA ALA A 482 17.02 18.33 7.93
C ALA A 482 17.19 19.44 6.87
N TYR A 483 16.28 20.40 6.84
CA TYR A 483 16.32 21.52 5.91
C TYR A 483 15.65 22.77 6.47
N ARG A 484 15.94 23.92 5.87
CA ARG A 484 15.21 25.16 6.05
C ARG A 484 14.58 25.59 4.74
N ASN A 485 13.33 26.03 4.79
CA ASN A 485 12.61 26.54 3.63
C ASN A 485 13.31 27.78 3.02
N LYS A 486 12.87 28.16 1.82
CA LYS A 486 13.42 29.31 1.06
C LYS A 486 13.06 30.66 1.69
N GLU A 487 11.95 30.72 2.42
CA GLU A 487 11.54 31.88 3.22
C GLU A 487 12.50 32.12 4.40
N GLY A 488 13.15 31.06 4.89
CA GLY A 488 14.11 31.11 5.99
C GLY A 488 13.48 31.18 7.39
N ASP A 489 12.15 31.14 7.48
CA ASP A 489 11.39 31.26 8.74
C ASP A 489 11.19 29.91 9.47
N THR A 490 11.29 28.79 8.75
CA THR A 490 10.98 27.46 9.28
C THR A 490 12.09 26.48 8.93
N ALA A 491 12.79 26.02 9.96
CA ALA A 491 13.58 24.81 9.86
C ALA A 491 12.70 23.59 10.15
N THR A 492 12.95 22.49 9.43
CA THR A 492 12.24 21.22 9.54
C THR A 492 13.24 20.08 9.55
N LEU A 493 12.96 19.06 10.36
CA LEU A 493 13.77 17.85 10.48
C LEU A 493 12.83 16.64 10.50
N TYR A 494 12.90 15.83 9.45
CA TYR A 494 12.14 14.58 9.28
C TYR A 494 12.99 13.38 9.67
N TRP A 495 12.38 12.36 10.27
CA TRP A 495 12.94 11.02 10.39
C TRP A 495 11.86 9.95 10.40
N ASP A 496 12.21 8.71 10.07
CA ASP A 496 11.30 7.56 10.15
C ASP A 496 11.96 6.31 10.72
N TYR A 497 11.17 5.31 11.10
CA TYR A 497 11.65 3.98 11.49
C TYR A 497 10.87 2.89 10.75
N SER A 498 11.58 2.14 9.90
CA SER A 498 11.01 1.16 8.97
C SER A 498 10.62 -0.19 9.61
N LEU A 499 10.63 -0.30 10.94
CA LEU A 499 10.27 -1.52 11.66
C LEU A 499 8.83 -1.92 11.35
N SER A 500 8.63 -3.20 11.01
CA SER A 500 7.40 -3.74 10.41
C SER A 500 6.14 -3.64 11.28
N ASP A 501 6.31 -3.37 12.57
CA ASP A 501 5.22 -3.24 13.54
C ASP A 501 4.74 -1.79 13.70
N CYS A 502 5.57 -0.80 13.34
CA CYS A 502 5.24 0.62 13.54
C CYS A 502 5.15 1.43 12.25
N TYR A 503 6.17 1.36 11.39
CA TYR A 503 6.37 2.39 10.35
C TYR A 503 6.29 3.80 10.95
N CYS A 504 7.02 4.01 12.06
CA CYS A 504 6.98 5.26 12.81
C CYS A 504 7.57 6.40 11.97
N TYR A 505 7.16 7.62 12.23
CA TYR A 505 7.82 8.82 11.73
C TYR A 505 7.81 9.94 12.77
N GLY A 506 8.70 10.91 12.60
CA GLY A 506 8.69 12.16 13.32
C GLY A 506 9.09 13.34 12.43
N VAL A 507 8.54 14.50 12.76
CA VAL A 507 8.81 15.78 12.11
C VAL A 507 8.96 16.83 13.19
N ALA A 508 10.15 17.42 13.29
CA ALA A 508 10.44 18.52 14.19
C ALA A 508 10.51 19.83 13.41
N TRP A 509 10.00 20.91 14.01
CA TRP A 509 10.04 22.26 13.46
C TRP A 509 10.66 23.26 14.44
N SER A 510 11.47 24.17 13.91
CA SER A 510 11.90 25.38 14.60
C SER A 510 11.44 26.61 13.80
N PHE A 511 10.43 27.31 14.34
CA PHE A 511 9.76 28.46 13.72
C PHE A 511 10.54 29.79 13.85
N ASP A 512 11.78 29.71 14.32
CA ASP A 512 12.79 30.77 14.30
C ASP A 512 13.76 30.63 13.11
N GLY A 513 13.58 29.61 12.27
CA GLY A 513 14.46 29.31 11.14
C GLY A 513 15.83 28.75 11.54
N ASP A 514 16.05 28.39 12.81
CA ASP A 514 17.31 27.84 13.26
C ASP A 514 17.43 26.34 12.96
N LEU A 515 18.00 26.04 11.79
CA LEU A 515 18.32 24.68 11.37
C LEU A 515 19.38 24.03 12.26
N LYS A 516 20.35 24.80 12.76
CA LYS A 516 21.41 24.26 13.61
C LYS A 516 20.83 23.79 14.95
N LYS A 517 19.86 24.51 15.50
CA LYS A 517 19.13 24.13 16.71
C LYS A 517 18.39 22.79 16.57
N LEU A 518 17.85 22.47 15.39
CA LEU A 518 17.28 21.13 15.11
C LEU A 518 18.38 20.07 15.02
N GLU A 519 19.46 20.34 14.28
CA GLU A 519 20.60 19.42 14.11
C GLU A 519 21.36 19.15 15.42
N ASP A 520 21.46 20.13 16.32
CA ASP A 520 22.09 19.99 17.63
C ASP A 520 21.19 19.26 18.65
N TRP A 521 19.86 19.29 18.45
CA TRP A 521 18.90 18.58 19.29
C TRP A 521 18.75 17.11 18.88
N TRP A 522 18.80 16.80 17.59
CA TRP A 522 18.70 15.44 17.08
C TRP A 522 20.09 14.78 17.00
N PRO A 523 20.49 13.92 17.95
CA PRO A 523 21.78 13.25 17.89
C PRO A 523 21.90 12.39 16.61
N SER A 524 23.00 12.59 15.89
CA SER A 524 23.35 11.86 14.66
C SER A 524 24.12 10.56 14.88
N ASP A 525 24.49 10.27 16.13
CA ASP A 525 25.55 9.34 16.54
C ASP A 525 25.02 8.17 17.40
#